data_AF-A0A9P5HFA0-F1
#
_entry.id   AF-A0A9P5HFA0-F1
#
_cell.length_a   1.000
_cell.length_b   1.000
_cell.length_c   1.000
_cell.angle_alpha   90.00
_cell.angle_beta   90.00
_cell.angle_gamma   90.00
#
_symmetry.space_group_name_H-M   'P 1'
#
loop_
_entity.id
_entity.type
_entity.pdbx_description
1 polymer ?
#
loop_
_entity_poly.entity_id
_entity_poly.type
_entity_poly.pdbx_seq_one_letter_code
_entity_poly.pdbx_strand_id
1 'polypeptide(L)'
;MILSIPKVVVGLWLCTASVAYHFQPDKHDTWKNTRSPSLIDLSEDQNSGSYWSSAFVTATTGQQFLIVHHQFSTICKSSVLDLQTLKYSKHVDHCEITDATRVVTPDYLSITFPNLSIVADVPDKISELQLSAKSPDYSFSLDVEARTSKVLLNGGNGVIAWGPGYSNCSHWSIPAARTSGKLTLGEKKPLTLDPSKSFTWYDHQITNGVPSNFTWFEFHFPDPSIRVSVWAYDWPESSDSWRYATVRLGEETNLVLPYTLSADWDNAWVSPLSGRKFPQSWTLKFENGDYLRVNSVKEDQEAAADITLYTNHRCPWAHRAHIVLAELGIPFKEEIIDLDTPRTPEYLKVNPRGQVPTLSYNGEIITESAIVAQFLADAYPSHLLPSTTDKNGPLVRARIAFFVDAWFSRVQSHYGKVVFAKSDSDAEVSAKDIVAAIAKEVEPLLTGAAPFFGGNEKITLAEVLIGPFILRIFSLSKAGVIPESIAKELPDAAPRFYQWAQAVIQQPAVLSIYNEEKIVESTKNRVAKLRA
;
A
#
# COMPACT_ATOMS: atom_id res chain seq x y z
N MET A 1 -9.74 -5.24 9.53
CA MET A 1 -10.96 -6.00 9.20
C MET A 1 -11.91 -5.81 10.36
N ILE A 2 -12.98 -4.99 10.24
CA ILE A 2 -13.83 -4.60 11.38
C ILE A 2 -15.31 -4.79 10.99
N LEU A 3 -16.06 -5.42 11.88
CA LEU A 3 -17.30 -6.13 11.60
C LEU A 3 -18.42 -5.58 12.47
N SER A 4 -19.54 -5.19 11.85
CA SER A 4 -20.78 -4.95 12.59
C SER A 4 -21.47 -6.29 12.84
N ILE A 5 -21.99 -6.48 14.05
CA ILE A 5 -22.58 -7.74 14.47
C ILE A 5 -24.11 -7.67 14.39
N PRO A 6 -24.78 -8.34 13.44
CA PRO A 6 -26.18 -8.69 13.61
C PRO A 6 -26.24 -10.07 14.29
N LYS A 7 -26.75 -10.07 15.53
CA LYS A 7 -27.10 -11.25 16.35
C LYS A 7 -25.91 -12.17 16.72
N VAL A 8 -25.17 -11.79 17.77
CA VAL A 8 -24.45 -12.79 18.57
C VAL A 8 -25.49 -13.64 19.29
N VAL A 9 -25.53 -14.95 19.03
CA VAL A 9 -26.15 -15.90 19.96
C VAL A 9 -25.11 -16.14 21.05
N VAL A 10 -25.08 -15.26 22.06
CA VAL A 10 -24.24 -15.45 23.25
C VAL A 10 -24.96 -16.40 24.20
N GLY A 11 -24.49 -17.64 24.28
CA GLY A 11 -24.82 -18.53 25.38
C GLY A 11 -23.85 -18.32 26.53
N LEU A 12 -23.93 -17.19 27.23
CA LEU A 12 -23.13 -16.93 28.45
C LEU A 12 -23.74 -17.75 29.59
N TRP A 13 -23.22 -18.96 29.83
CA TRP A 13 -23.40 -19.66 31.09
C TRP A 13 -22.12 -19.48 31.92
N LEU A 14 -22.11 -18.46 32.78
CA LEU A 14 -21.09 -18.28 33.80
C LEU A 14 -21.24 -19.38 34.87
N CYS A 15 -20.67 -20.56 34.61
CA CYS A 15 -20.42 -21.58 35.63
C CYS A 15 -18.91 -21.67 35.88
N THR A 16 -18.54 -21.24 37.09
CA THR A 16 -17.32 -21.45 37.87
C THR A 16 -16.16 -22.28 37.26
N ALA A 17 -15.00 -21.61 37.19
CA ALA A 17 -13.65 -22.07 37.52
C ALA A 17 -13.07 -23.31 36.79
N SER A 18 -12.26 -23.04 35.77
CA SER A 18 -10.88 -23.55 35.70
C SER A 18 -10.04 -22.76 34.69
N VAL A 19 -8.91 -22.20 35.17
CA VAL A 19 -7.80 -21.53 34.45
C VAL A 19 -8.11 -20.19 33.75
N ALA A 20 -8.65 -19.22 34.48
CA ALA A 20 -8.54 -17.80 34.11
C ALA A 20 -7.66 -17.08 35.15
N TYR A 21 -6.64 -16.34 34.72
CA TYR A 21 -5.80 -15.54 35.62
C TYR A 21 -6.53 -14.23 35.97
N HIS A 22 -7.07 -14.13 37.20
CA HIS A 22 -7.79 -12.94 37.67
C HIS A 22 -6.82 -11.83 38.09
N PHE A 23 -6.80 -10.71 37.37
CA PHE A 23 -6.06 -9.50 37.73
C PHE A 23 -6.99 -8.47 38.39
N GLN A 24 -6.62 -7.89 39.54
CA GLN A 24 -7.35 -6.77 40.18
C GLN A 24 -6.38 -5.68 40.64
N PRO A 25 -6.33 -4.51 39.97
CA PRO A 25 -5.65 -3.32 40.46
C PRO A 25 -6.51 -2.49 41.42
N ASP A 26 -5.89 -2.03 42.50
CA ASP A 26 -6.51 -1.16 43.50
C ASP A 26 -6.54 0.31 43.04
N LYS A 27 -7.63 0.98 43.41
CA LYS A 27 -8.04 2.39 43.17
C LYS A 27 -6.90 3.42 43.24
N HIS A 28 -6.64 4.16 42.16
CA HIS A 28 -5.76 5.35 42.16
C HIS A 28 -6.14 6.43 41.14
N ASP A 29 -5.80 7.69 41.49
CA ASP A 29 -6.24 8.93 40.83
C ASP A 29 -5.21 9.55 39.85
N THR A 30 -4.11 8.87 39.51
CA THR A 30 -3.13 9.32 38.48
C THR A 30 -2.59 8.17 37.62
N TRP A 31 -2.40 8.42 36.31
CA TRP A 31 -2.11 7.40 35.29
C TRP A 31 -0.61 7.06 35.16
N LYS A 32 0.01 6.61 36.26
CA LYS A 32 1.29 5.88 36.23
C LYS A 32 1.03 4.49 36.81
N ASN A 33 0.94 3.46 35.97
CA ASN A 33 0.62 2.12 36.43
C ASN A 33 1.86 1.41 36.99
N THR A 34 2.22 1.67 38.25
CA THR A 34 3.31 0.98 38.98
C THR A 34 2.92 -0.40 39.51
N ARG A 35 1.74 -0.93 39.14
CA ARG A 35 1.23 -2.24 39.57
C ARG A 35 1.02 -3.24 38.43
N SER A 36 1.36 -2.86 37.19
CA SER A 36 1.76 -3.85 36.21
C SER A 36 3.21 -4.20 36.50
N PRO A 37 3.60 -5.49 36.52
CA PRO A 37 4.99 -5.85 36.72
C PRO A 37 5.86 -5.48 35.49
N SER A 38 5.30 -4.79 34.50
CA SER A 38 5.96 -3.98 33.47
C SER A 38 5.60 -2.49 33.65
N LEU A 39 6.61 -1.61 33.69
CA LEU A 39 6.41 -0.15 33.62
C LEU A 39 6.04 0.21 32.18
N ILE A 40 4.81 0.68 31.96
CA ILE A 40 4.37 1.20 30.66
C ILE A 40 4.23 2.70 30.79
N ASP A 41 5.07 3.43 30.06
CA ASP A 41 4.92 4.86 29.87
C ASP A 41 4.30 5.10 28.49
N LEU A 42 2.97 5.29 28.49
CA LEU A 42 2.22 5.52 27.26
C LEU A 42 2.74 6.75 26.50
N SER A 43 3.28 7.74 27.21
CA SER A 43 3.82 8.97 26.60
C SER A 43 5.12 8.69 25.85
N GLU A 44 6.01 7.87 26.43
CA GLU A 44 7.26 7.48 25.75
C GLU A 44 7.00 6.52 24.58
N ASP A 45 6.02 5.62 24.73
CA ASP A 45 5.70 4.63 23.70
C ASP A 45 5.15 5.30 22.42
N GLN A 46 4.41 6.41 22.54
CA GLN A 46 3.84 7.16 21.40
C GLN A 46 4.84 7.67 20.35
N ASN A 47 6.15 7.59 20.61
CA ASN A 47 7.18 8.17 19.76
C ASN A 47 7.47 7.36 18.48
N SER A 48 7.04 6.10 18.39
CA SER A 48 7.31 5.24 17.25
C SER A 48 6.27 4.14 17.07
N GLY A 49 6.30 3.41 15.95
CA GLY A 49 5.37 2.31 15.71
C GLY A 49 4.22 2.69 14.79
N SER A 50 3.16 1.88 14.84
CA SER A 50 1.94 2.07 14.05
C SER A 50 0.80 2.58 14.92
N TYR A 51 -0.10 3.33 14.30
CA TYR A 51 -1.20 4.03 14.96
C TYR A 51 -2.51 3.61 14.32
N TRP A 52 -3.37 2.96 15.11
CA TRP A 52 -4.61 2.38 14.64
C TRP A 52 -5.77 2.99 15.42
N SER A 53 -6.89 3.24 14.73
CA SER A 53 -8.12 3.62 15.41
C SER A 53 -9.35 3.20 14.63
N SER A 54 -10.35 2.77 15.39
CA SER A 54 -11.70 2.52 14.92
C SER A 54 -12.68 3.31 15.79
N ALA A 55 -13.56 4.08 15.17
CA ALA A 55 -14.50 4.94 15.87
C ALA A 55 -15.93 4.58 15.48
N PHE A 56 -16.71 4.15 16.45
CA PHE A 56 -18.15 4.03 16.31
C PHE A 56 -18.76 5.36 16.73
N VAL A 57 -19.26 6.11 15.75
CA VAL A 57 -19.75 7.47 15.96
C VAL A 57 -21.22 7.59 15.59
N THR A 58 -21.95 8.37 16.37
CA THR A 58 -23.36 8.70 16.11
C THR A 58 -23.46 10.19 15.82
N ALA A 59 -23.95 10.56 14.64
CA ALA A 59 -24.25 11.95 14.32
C ALA A 59 -25.42 12.47 15.17
N THR A 60 -25.51 13.78 15.39
CA THR A 60 -26.65 14.40 16.10
C THR A 60 -28.00 14.17 15.41
N THR A 61 -27.97 13.79 14.13
CA THR A 61 -29.14 13.34 13.35
C THR A 61 -29.58 11.91 13.67
N GLY A 62 -28.80 11.15 14.43
CA GLY A 62 -29.04 9.75 14.81
C GLY A 62 -28.39 8.71 13.87
N GLN A 63 -27.80 9.13 12.76
CA GLN A 63 -27.09 8.24 11.84
C GLN A 63 -25.78 7.73 12.47
N GLN A 64 -25.38 6.49 12.16
CA GLN A 64 -24.23 5.85 12.80
C GLN A 64 -23.20 5.41 11.78
N PHE A 65 -21.93 5.59 12.13
CA PHE A 65 -20.82 5.30 11.24
C PHE A 65 -19.74 4.53 12.00
N LEU A 66 -19.06 3.67 11.28
CA LEU A 66 -17.74 3.19 11.66
C LEU A 66 -16.71 3.96 10.84
N ILE A 67 -15.83 4.67 11.53
CA ILE A 67 -14.68 5.36 10.94
C ILE A 67 -13.43 4.55 11.28
N VAL A 68 -12.58 4.34 10.29
CA VAL A 68 -11.29 3.68 10.46
C VAL A 68 -10.21 4.67 10.07
N HIS A 69 -9.15 4.75 10.86
CA HIS A 69 -8.05 5.67 10.65
C HIS A 69 -6.74 5.01 11.11
N HIS A 70 -5.87 4.67 10.16
CA HIS A 70 -4.64 3.92 10.38
C HIS A 70 -3.45 4.58 9.69
N GLN A 71 -2.34 4.65 10.41
CA GLN A 71 -0.99 4.83 9.88
C GLN A 71 -0.22 3.55 10.25
N PHE A 72 0.22 2.78 9.26
CA PHE A 72 1.01 1.57 9.49
C PHE A 72 2.07 1.42 8.42
N SER A 73 3.31 1.17 8.84
CA SER A 73 4.45 1.09 7.91
C SER A 73 4.49 2.32 6.98
N THR A 74 4.42 2.12 5.67
CA THR A 74 4.39 3.16 4.65
C THR A 74 2.99 3.42 4.09
N ILE A 75 1.93 2.98 4.78
CA ILE A 75 0.55 3.04 4.30
C ILE A 75 -0.33 3.81 5.28
N CYS A 76 -1.12 4.72 4.73
CA CYS A 76 -2.19 5.39 5.44
C CYS A 76 -3.50 4.89 4.88
N LYS A 77 -4.40 4.48 5.78
CA LYS A 77 -5.74 4.05 5.41
C LYS A 77 -6.73 4.80 6.26
N SER A 78 -7.69 5.45 5.60
CA SER A 78 -8.92 5.87 6.25
C SER A 78 -10.11 5.22 5.56
N SER A 79 -11.21 5.08 6.29
CA SER A 79 -12.48 4.69 5.67
C SER A 79 -13.67 5.06 6.54
N VAL A 80 -14.83 5.18 5.91
CA VAL A 80 -16.12 5.44 6.55
C VAL A 80 -17.12 4.41 6.05
N LEU A 81 -17.72 3.68 6.99
CA LEU A 81 -18.82 2.77 6.75
C LEU A 81 -20.08 3.33 7.40
N ASP A 82 -21.10 3.60 6.60
CA ASP A 82 -22.44 3.89 7.10
C ASP A 82 -23.07 2.60 7.64
N LEU A 83 -23.40 2.56 8.92
CA LEU A 83 -23.84 1.33 9.59
C LEU A 83 -25.30 0.98 9.29
N GLN A 84 -26.08 1.90 8.73
CA GLN A 84 -27.46 1.66 8.31
C GLN A 84 -27.54 1.15 6.87
N THR A 85 -26.81 1.79 5.96
CA THR A 85 -26.87 1.51 4.52
C THR A 85 -25.77 0.56 4.06
N LEU A 86 -24.75 0.33 4.89
CA LEU A 86 -23.53 -0.37 4.54
C LEU A 86 -22.79 0.28 3.36
N LYS A 87 -23.03 1.55 3.05
CA LYS A 87 -22.21 2.28 2.09
C LYS A 87 -20.80 2.46 2.69
N TYR A 88 -19.80 2.03 1.94
CA TYR A 88 -18.40 2.04 2.36
C TYR A 88 -17.59 2.91 1.41
N SER A 89 -16.83 3.84 1.96
CA SER A 89 -15.84 4.64 1.24
C SER A 89 -14.51 4.48 1.95
N LYS A 90 -13.44 4.21 1.19
CA LYS A 90 -12.08 4.07 1.73
C LYS A 90 -11.12 4.92 0.93
N HIS A 91 -10.02 5.27 1.56
CA HIS A 91 -8.89 5.90 0.91
C HIS A 91 -7.62 5.30 1.47
N VAL A 92 -6.77 4.81 0.57
CA VAL A 92 -5.47 4.24 0.90
C VAL A 92 -4.43 5.03 0.13
N ASP A 93 -3.38 5.43 0.83
CA ASP A 93 -2.29 6.20 0.27
C ASP A 93 -0.95 5.76 0.86
N HIS A 94 0.12 6.13 0.18
CA HIS A 94 1.47 5.93 0.69
C HIS A 94 1.82 7.07 1.65
N CYS A 95 2.22 6.73 2.87
CA CYS A 95 2.55 7.70 3.91
C CYS A 95 3.78 7.27 4.72
N GLU A 96 4.94 7.51 4.14
CA GLU A 96 6.20 7.21 4.80
C GLU A 96 6.47 8.16 5.98
N ILE A 97 6.77 7.59 7.15
CA ILE A 97 7.23 8.36 8.30
C ILE A 97 8.66 8.82 8.06
N THR A 98 8.83 10.14 8.08
CA THR A 98 10.11 10.85 7.98
C THR A 98 10.17 11.90 9.08
N ASP A 99 11.33 12.53 9.29
CA ASP A 99 11.46 13.66 10.22
C ASP A 99 10.57 14.87 9.83
N ALA A 100 10.14 14.95 8.56
CA ALA A 100 9.24 15.99 8.09
C ALA A 100 7.76 15.67 8.34
N THR A 101 7.39 14.40 8.34
CA THR A 101 5.98 13.95 8.49
C THR A 101 5.64 13.59 9.93
N ARG A 102 6.63 13.33 10.79
CA ARG A 102 6.45 13.09 12.22
C ARG A 102 7.31 14.02 13.07
N VAL A 103 6.66 14.84 13.89
CA VAL A 103 7.28 15.71 14.88
C VAL A 103 6.90 15.22 16.27
N VAL A 104 7.90 14.91 17.08
CA VAL A 104 7.74 14.49 18.47
C VAL A 104 8.59 15.40 19.36
N THR A 105 7.96 16.03 20.35
CA THR A 105 8.63 16.79 21.41
C THR A 105 8.17 16.27 22.77
N PRO A 106 8.75 16.72 23.90
CA PRO A 106 8.29 16.32 25.22
C PRO A 106 6.78 16.48 25.41
N ASP A 107 6.18 17.54 24.85
CA ASP A 107 4.78 17.90 25.10
C ASP A 107 3.86 17.80 23.87
N TYR A 108 4.37 17.26 22.74
CA TYR A 108 3.67 17.33 21.47
C TYR A 108 3.98 16.13 20.58
N LEU A 109 2.93 15.54 20.00
CA LEU A 109 3.02 14.56 18.92
C LEU A 109 2.25 15.11 17.71
N SER A 110 2.88 15.08 16.54
CA SER A 110 2.20 15.29 15.27
C SER A 110 2.72 14.33 14.22
N ILE A 111 1.81 13.61 13.60
CA ILE A 111 2.03 12.80 12.41
C ILE A 111 1.08 13.34 11.37
N THR A 112 1.61 14.00 10.35
CA THR A 112 0.79 14.71 9.37
C THR A 112 1.21 14.36 7.95
N PHE A 113 0.23 13.92 7.17
CA PHE A 113 0.30 13.69 5.74
C PHE A 113 -0.75 14.55 5.04
N PRO A 114 -0.71 14.71 3.70
CA PRO A 114 -1.69 15.52 2.97
C PRO A 114 -3.16 15.14 3.22
N ASN A 115 -3.44 13.87 3.50
CA ASN A 115 -4.79 13.29 3.62
C ASN A 115 -5.10 12.65 4.98
N LEU A 116 -4.15 12.62 5.92
CA LEU A 116 -4.31 11.96 7.21
C LEU A 116 -3.45 12.65 8.28
N SER A 117 -3.98 12.83 9.50
CA SER A 117 -3.20 13.36 10.61
C SER A 117 -3.56 12.75 11.97
N ILE A 118 -2.54 12.64 12.83
CA ILE A 118 -2.65 12.31 14.25
C ILE A 118 -1.92 13.41 15.00
N VAL A 119 -2.63 14.14 15.86
CA VAL A 119 -2.03 15.20 16.67
C VAL A 119 -2.41 15.00 18.13
N ALA A 120 -1.44 15.14 19.02
CA ALA A 120 -1.64 15.22 20.46
C ALA A 120 -0.88 16.44 20.98
N ASP A 121 -1.60 17.52 21.25
CA ASP A 121 -1.04 18.77 21.77
C ASP A 121 -1.22 18.84 23.29
N VAL A 122 -0.68 17.81 23.97
CA VAL A 122 -0.76 17.63 25.42
C VAL A 122 0.54 16.98 25.93
N PRO A 123 0.99 17.30 27.16
CA PRO A 123 2.27 16.81 27.71
C PRO A 123 2.47 15.28 27.67
N ASP A 124 1.39 14.52 27.85
CA ASP A 124 1.45 13.05 27.81
C ASP A 124 1.30 12.45 26.41
N LYS A 125 1.10 13.29 25.38
CA LYS A 125 0.92 12.92 23.97
C LYS A 125 -0.22 11.92 23.71
N ILE A 126 -1.12 11.69 24.67
CA ILE A 126 -2.12 10.63 24.53
C ILE A 126 -3.49 10.98 25.11
N SER A 127 -3.57 11.79 26.16
CA SER A 127 -4.85 12.04 26.86
C SER A 127 -5.90 12.71 25.99
N GLU A 128 -5.47 13.49 24.99
CA GLU A 128 -6.29 14.15 23.99
C GLU A 128 -5.64 13.98 22.62
N LEU A 129 -6.38 13.36 21.69
CA LEU A 129 -5.93 13.16 20.31
C LEU A 129 -6.87 13.85 19.33
N GLN A 130 -6.31 14.41 18.28
CA GLN A 130 -7.02 14.86 17.09
C GLN A 130 -6.68 13.94 15.92
N LEU A 131 -7.67 13.18 15.46
CA LEU A 131 -7.53 12.27 14.33
C LEU A 131 -8.29 12.86 13.14
N SER A 132 -7.63 13.04 12.00
CA SER A 132 -8.29 13.59 10.82
C SER A 132 -7.91 12.84 9.55
N ALA A 133 -8.85 12.79 8.61
CA ALA A 133 -8.56 12.34 7.26
C ALA A 133 -9.43 13.07 6.24
N LYS A 134 -8.93 13.14 5.00
CA LYS A 134 -9.63 13.75 3.87
C LYS A 134 -9.42 12.92 2.61
N SER A 135 -10.50 12.67 1.89
CA SER A 135 -10.54 12.05 0.57
C SER A 135 -11.54 12.81 -0.32
N PRO A 136 -11.65 12.46 -1.61
CA PRO A 136 -12.73 12.97 -2.46
C PRO A 136 -14.14 12.63 -1.94
N ASP A 137 -14.30 11.49 -1.27
CA ASP A 137 -15.61 10.97 -0.85
C ASP A 137 -16.01 11.34 0.57
N TYR A 138 -15.07 11.71 1.44
CA TYR A 138 -15.35 12.05 2.83
C TYR A 138 -14.22 12.86 3.46
N SER A 139 -14.54 13.52 4.56
CA SER A 139 -13.54 14.05 5.50
C SER A 139 -14.05 13.94 6.92
N PHE A 140 -13.15 13.75 7.88
CA PHE A 140 -13.50 13.80 9.29
C PHE A 140 -12.40 14.44 10.12
N SER A 141 -12.81 14.98 11.26
CA SER A 141 -11.94 15.44 12.33
C SER A 141 -12.57 14.94 13.63
N LEU A 142 -11.85 14.09 14.35
CA LEU A 142 -12.29 13.47 15.59
C LEU A 142 -11.43 14.01 16.73
N ASP A 143 -12.08 14.58 17.75
CA ASP A 143 -11.44 14.88 19.02
C ASP A 143 -11.69 13.70 19.96
N VAL A 144 -10.62 13.01 20.35
CA VAL A 144 -10.66 11.77 21.12
C VAL A 144 -10.12 12.03 22.52
N GLU A 145 -10.99 11.96 23.52
CA GLU A 145 -10.65 12.15 24.94
C GLU A 145 -10.22 10.81 25.54
N ALA A 146 -8.98 10.40 25.30
CA ALA A 146 -8.47 9.09 25.65
C ALA A 146 -8.53 8.78 27.16
N ARG A 147 -8.38 9.80 28.01
CA ARG A 147 -8.51 9.71 29.49
C ARG A 147 -9.83 9.11 29.98
N THR A 148 -10.86 9.08 29.15
CA THR A 148 -12.20 8.56 29.49
C THR A 148 -12.28 7.04 29.40
N SER A 149 -11.23 6.37 28.90
CA SER A 149 -11.13 4.92 28.88
C SER A 149 -9.82 4.48 29.51
N LYS A 150 -9.88 3.37 30.26
CA LYS A 150 -8.68 2.68 30.75
C LYS A 150 -7.92 2.07 29.58
N VAL A 151 -6.67 1.69 29.83
CA VAL A 151 -5.87 0.91 28.88
C VAL A 151 -6.32 -0.55 28.88
N LEU A 152 -6.23 -1.20 27.73
CA LEU A 152 -6.20 -2.64 27.54
C LEU A 152 -4.77 -3.00 27.09
N LEU A 153 -4.09 -3.84 27.86
CA LEU A 153 -2.76 -4.31 27.45
C LEU A 153 -2.91 -5.32 26.32
N ASN A 154 -2.12 -5.15 25.26
CA ASN A 154 -2.08 -6.11 24.16
C ASN A 154 -0.74 -6.82 24.21
N GLY A 155 -0.75 -8.15 24.14
CA GLY A 155 0.50 -8.91 24.10
C GLY A 155 1.18 -8.87 22.74
N GLY A 156 1.24 -7.74 22.03
CA GLY A 156 1.77 -7.70 20.66
C GLY A 156 3.19 -8.27 20.60
N ASN A 157 3.47 -9.09 19.58
CA ASN A 157 4.63 -9.99 19.49
C ASN A 157 4.80 -10.97 20.66
N GLY A 158 3.70 -11.30 21.35
CA GLY A 158 3.54 -12.14 22.56
C GLY A 158 4.49 -11.90 23.71
N VAL A 159 5.03 -10.69 23.81
CA VAL A 159 5.76 -10.25 24.99
C VAL A 159 4.81 -9.46 25.87
N ILE A 160 4.18 -10.15 26.82
CA ILE A 160 3.62 -9.50 28.00
C ILE A 160 4.69 -9.64 29.08
N ALA A 161 5.40 -8.56 29.41
CA ALA A 161 6.42 -8.62 30.45
C ALA A 161 5.79 -8.74 31.84
N TRP A 162 6.29 -9.74 32.59
CA TRP A 162 5.97 -9.97 33.99
C TRP A 162 7.23 -9.86 34.84
N GLY A 163 7.45 -8.72 35.48
CA GLY A 163 8.43 -8.53 36.55
C GLY A 163 9.46 -7.46 36.20
N PRO A 164 10.17 -6.91 37.21
CA PRO A 164 11.22 -5.95 36.95
C PRO A 164 12.33 -6.58 36.10
N GLY A 165 12.67 -5.95 34.97
CA GLY A 165 13.84 -6.28 34.14
C GLY A 165 13.60 -6.98 32.79
N TYR A 166 12.36 -7.12 32.31
CA TYR A 166 12.07 -7.69 30.99
C TYR A 166 11.21 -6.77 30.11
N SER A 167 11.39 -6.91 28.80
CA SER A 167 10.90 -6.06 27.70
C SER A 167 9.48 -5.54 27.88
N ASN A 168 9.32 -4.22 28.01
CA ASN A 168 8.03 -3.54 28.20
C ASN A 168 6.98 -3.99 27.16
N CYS A 169 5.73 -4.15 27.61
CA CYS A 169 4.59 -4.37 26.73
C CYS A 169 4.43 -3.15 25.82
N SER A 170 4.94 -3.26 24.59
CA SER A 170 5.03 -2.15 23.64
C SER A 170 3.78 -2.01 22.76
N HIS A 171 2.70 -2.66 23.17
CA HIS A 171 1.42 -2.71 22.47
C HIS A 171 0.27 -2.55 23.46
N TRP A 172 -0.64 -1.63 23.16
CA TRP A 172 -1.76 -1.34 24.04
C TRP A 172 -2.88 -0.66 23.25
N SER A 173 -4.09 -0.73 23.81
CA SER A 173 -5.24 0.01 23.30
C SER A 173 -5.92 0.84 24.37
N ILE A 174 -6.62 1.88 23.92
CA ILE A 174 -7.64 2.63 24.66
C ILE A 174 -8.96 2.33 23.95
N PRO A 175 -9.72 1.33 24.42
CA PRO A 175 -10.78 0.69 23.62
C PRO A 175 -12.13 1.41 23.58
N ALA A 176 -12.30 2.52 24.32
CA ALA A 176 -13.58 3.22 24.40
C ALA A 176 -13.43 4.71 24.76
N ALA A 177 -12.45 5.40 24.19
CA ALA A 177 -12.29 6.83 24.40
C ALA A 177 -13.52 7.58 23.88
N ARG A 178 -14.05 8.54 24.66
CA ARG A 178 -15.12 9.45 24.24
C ARG A 178 -14.68 10.24 23.02
N THR A 179 -15.54 10.29 22.00
CA THR A 179 -15.18 10.89 20.71
C THR A 179 -16.18 11.96 20.31
N SER A 180 -15.69 13.14 19.95
CA SER A 180 -16.49 14.20 19.35
C SER A 180 -15.91 14.61 18.00
N GLY A 181 -16.55 15.58 17.34
CA GLY A 181 -16.01 16.16 16.10
C GLY A 181 -17.02 16.20 14.95
N LYS A 182 -16.52 16.10 13.73
CA LYS A 182 -17.30 16.25 12.50
C LYS A 182 -16.97 15.20 11.45
N LEU A 183 -17.99 14.80 10.70
CA LEU A 183 -17.88 13.92 9.53
C LEU A 183 -18.59 14.58 8.33
N THR A 184 -17.93 14.65 7.19
CA THR A 184 -18.47 15.13 5.92
C THR A 184 -18.44 14.00 4.90
N LEU A 185 -19.51 13.85 4.12
CA LEU A 185 -19.63 12.81 3.09
C LEU A 185 -19.83 13.50 1.72
N GLY A 186 -18.82 13.45 0.85
CA GLY A 186 -18.77 14.14 -0.43
C GLY A 186 -18.97 15.64 -0.25
N GLU A 187 -19.80 16.24 -1.13
CA GLU A 187 -20.13 17.67 -1.10
C GLU A 187 -21.23 18.04 -0.08
N LYS A 188 -21.61 17.13 0.81
CA LYS A 188 -22.67 17.40 1.80
C LYS A 188 -22.19 18.32 2.92
N LYS A 189 -23.14 18.88 3.67
CA LYS A 189 -22.84 19.60 4.92
C LYS A 189 -22.20 18.65 5.95
N PRO A 190 -21.24 19.12 6.77
CA PRO A 190 -20.69 18.34 7.87
C PRO A 190 -21.76 17.91 8.88
N LEU A 191 -21.72 16.65 9.29
CA LEU A 191 -22.45 16.08 10.40
C LEU A 191 -21.67 16.30 11.69
N THR A 192 -22.32 16.86 12.71
CA THR A 192 -21.75 16.95 14.07
C THR A 192 -21.95 15.60 14.77
N LEU A 193 -20.91 15.13 15.47
CA LEU A 193 -20.96 13.88 16.23
C LEU A 193 -21.47 14.13 17.67
N ASP A 194 -22.32 13.23 18.17
CA ASP A 194 -22.81 13.22 19.55
C ASP A 194 -21.82 12.43 20.43
N PRO A 195 -21.04 13.10 21.29
CA PRO A 195 -20.02 12.44 22.10
C PRO A 195 -20.59 11.58 23.23
N SER A 196 -21.89 11.64 23.53
CA SER A 196 -22.52 10.71 24.48
C SER A 196 -22.80 9.33 23.86
N LYS A 197 -22.70 9.22 22.53
CA LYS A 197 -23.01 8.01 21.73
C LYS A 197 -21.90 7.66 20.75
N SER A 198 -20.71 8.20 20.97
CA SER A 198 -19.57 8.05 20.09
C SER A 198 -18.32 7.71 20.90
N PHE A 199 -17.58 6.72 20.43
CA PHE A 199 -16.32 6.31 21.05
C PHE A 199 -15.32 5.83 20.00
N THR A 200 -14.04 5.89 20.36
CA THR A 200 -12.91 5.43 19.57
C THR A 200 -12.15 4.37 20.35
N TRP A 201 -11.89 3.24 19.68
CA TRP A 201 -10.80 2.35 20.02
C TRP A 201 -9.54 2.91 19.38
N TYR A 202 -8.56 3.30 20.19
CA TYR A 202 -7.24 3.73 19.74
C TYR A 202 -6.23 2.67 20.12
N ASP A 203 -5.37 2.27 19.21
CA ASP A 203 -4.41 1.22 19.39
C ASP A 203 -3.03 1.65 18.89
N HIS A 204 -2.01 1.33 19.67
CA HIS A 204 -0.65 1.72 19.40
C HIS A 204 0.28 0.50 19.50
N GLN A 205 1.11 0.32 18.47
CA GLN A 205 1.86 -0.91 18.26
C GLN A 205 3.32 -0.62 17.89
N ILE A 206 4.25 -1.07 18.72
CA ILE A 206 5.68 -1.04 18.40
C ILE A 206 6.14 -2.46 18.06
N THR A 207 6.25 -2.75 16.78
CA THR A 207 6.58 -4.10 16.27
C THR A 207 8.08 -4.34 16.22
N ASN A 208 8.55 -5.49 16.72
CA ASN A 208 9.92 -6.02 16.57
C ASN A 208 10.10 -6.92 15.32
N GLY A 209 9.27 -6.74 14.29
CA GLY A 209 9.31 -7.54 13.07
C GLY A 209 7.97 -7.60 12.35
N VAL A 210 7.98 -8.06 11.11
CA VAL A 210 6.75 -8.26 10.30
C VAL A 210 6.36 -9.73 10.40
N PRO A 211 5.21 -10.08 11.00
CA PRO A 211 4.74 -11.46 11.06
C PRO A 211 4.47 -12.02 9.67
N SER A 212 4.69 -13.32 9.46
CA SER A 212 4.42 -13.98 8.16
C SER A 212 2.91 -14.11 7.91
N ASN A 213 2.14 -14.23 8.98
CA ASN A 213 0.69 -14.20 8.97
C ASN A 213 0.18 -13.52 10.25
N PHE A 214 -0.83 -12.65 10.09
CA PHE A 214 -1.35 -11.81 11.16
C PHE A 214 -2.86 -11.65 11.03
N THR A 215 -3.58 -11.84 12.13
CA THR A 215 -5.00 -11.50 12.25
C THR A 215 -5.26 -10.84 13.60
N TRP A 216 -6.00 -9.75 13.58
CA TRP A 216 -6.38 -9.00 14.77
C TRP A 216 -7.86 -8.60 14.72
N PHE A 217 -8.53 -8.75 15.86
CA PHE A 217 -9.91 -8.32 16.05
C PHE A 217 -10.07 -7.47 17.30
N GLU A 218 -10.76 -6.35 17.16
CA GLU A 218 -11.31 -5.56 18.26
C GLU A 218 -12.78 -5.96 18.45
N PHE A 219 -13.20 -6.31 19.66
CA PHE A 219 -14.58 -6.63 19.96
C PHE A 219 -15.21 -5.64 20.94
N HIS A 220 -16.33 -5.07 20.49
CA HIS A 220 -17.25 -4.28 21.29
C HIS A 220 -18.47 -5.14 21.63
N PHE A 221 -18.63 -5.44 22.91
CA PHE A 221 -19.79 -6.18 23.42
C PHE A 221 -20.91 -5.22 23.83
N PRO A 222 -22.18 -5.67 23.80
CA PRO A 222 -23.29 -4.89 24.34
C PRO A 222 -23.10 -4.53 25.83
N ASP A 223 -22.42 -5.39 26.58
CA ASP A 223 -21.93 -5.06 27.92
C ASP A 223 -20.71 -4.14 27.79
N PRO A 224 -20.85 -2.86 28.17
CA PRO A 224 -19.77 -1.88 28.04
C PRO A 224 -18.61 -2.14 29.01
N SER A 225 -18.73 -3.07 29.96
CA SER A 225 -17.63 -3.47 30.83
C SER A 225 -16.67 -4.46 30.17
N ILE A 226 -17.05 -5.10 29.06
CA ILE A 226 -16.23 -6.12 28.39
C ILE A 226 -15.56 -5.52 27.14
N ARG A 227 -14.23 -5.56 27.08
CA ARG A 227 -13.44 -5.22 25.87
C ARG A 227 -12.50 -6.35 25.56
N VAL A 228 -12.43 -6.75 24.29
CA VAL A 228 -11.56 -7.86 23.89
C VAL A 228 -10.75 -7.47 22.68
N SER A 229 -9.44 -7.69 22.75
CA SER A 229 -8.52 -7.60 21.63
C SER A 229 -7.97 -8.99 21.37
N VAL A 230 -8.21 -9.53 20.18
CA VAL A 230 -7.83 -10.88 19.81
C VAL A 230 -6.70 -10.86 18.81
N TRP A 231 -5.68 -11.64 19.11
CA TRP A 231 -4.39 -11.58 18.47
C TRP A 231 -4.02 -12.97 17.90
N ALA A 232 -3.64 -13.05 16.62
CA ALA A 232 -3.11 -14.24 15.96
C ALA A 232 -1.88 -13.93 15.09
N TYR A 233 -0.74 -14.57 15.36
CA TYR A 233 0.53 -14.37 14.62
C TYR A 233 1.22 -15.70 14.37
N ASP A 234 1.83 -15.80 13.19
CA ASP A 234 2.79 -16.84 12.87
C ASP A 234 4.17 -16.16 12.67
N TRP A 235 5.21 -16.72 13.31
CA TRP A 235 6.56 -16.18 13.19
C TRP A 235 7.23 -16.66 11.90
N PRO A 236 7.91 -15.79 11.13
CA PRO A 236 8.52 -16.19 9.85
C PRO A 236 9.64 -17.24 9.98
N GLU A 237 10.36 -17.26 11.10
CA GLU A 237 11.58 -18.06 11.29
C GLU A 237 11.39 -19.25 12.27
N SER A 238 10.17 -19.47 12.78
CA SER A 238 9.86 -20.60 13.65
C SER A 238 8.51 -21.24 13.31
N SER A 239 8.28 -22.45 13.82
CA SER A 239 6.95 -23.09 13.77
C SER A 239 5.99 -22.55 14.84
N ASP A 240 6.34 -21.48 15.53
CA ASP A 240 5.54 -20.97 16.64
C ASP A 240 4.37 -20.13 16.12
N SER A 241 3.16 -20.51 16.55
CA SER A 241 1.92 -19.79 16.30
C SER A 241 1.31 -19.34 17.62
N TRP A 242 1.08 -18.05 17.78
CA TRP A 242 0.56 -17.49 19.03
C TRP A 242 -0.88 -17.02 18.83
N ARG A 243 -1.79 -17.47 19.71
CA ARG A 243 -3.22 -17.19 19.68
C ARG A 243 -3.69 -16.87 21.10
N TYR A 244 -3.90 -15.60 21.39
CA TYR A 244 -4.44 -15.17 22.67
C TYR A 244 -5.42 -14.00 22.51
N ALA A 245 -6.34 -13.87 23.46
CA ALA A 245 -7.25 -12.75 23.59
C ALA A 245 -6.94 -12.00 24.89
N THR A 246 -6.74 -10.70 24.81
CA THR A 246 -6.70 -9.84 26.00
C THR A 246 -8.11 -9.31 26.26
N VAL A 247 -8.63 -9.62 27.44
CA VAL A 247 -10.00 -9.28 27.85
C VAL A 247 -9.94 -8.32 29.02
N ARG A 248 -10.47 -7.11 28.86
CA ARG A 248 -10.77 -6.24 29.99
C ARG A 248 -12.19 -6.50 30.48
N LEU A 249 -12.32 -6.75 31.77
CA LEU A 249 -13.59 -6.86 32.49
C LEU A 249 -13.69 -5.70 33.50
N GLY A 250 -14.64 -4.80 33.27
CA GLY A 250 -14.76 -3.56 34.04
C GLY A 250 -13.57 -2.61 33.84
N GLU A 251 -13.24 -1.88 34.89
CA GLU A 251 -12.17 -0.86 34.84
C GLU A 251 -10.80 -1.41 35.21
N GLU A 252 -10.75 -2.50 35.99
CA GLU A 252 -9.52 -2.91 36.68
C GLU A 252 -8.99 -4.26 36.14
N THR A 253 -9.86 -5.20 35.74
CA THR A 253 -9.40 -6.56 35.43
C THR A 253 -8.99 -6.73 33.97
N ASN A 254 -7.79 -7.25 33.74
CA ASN A 254 -7.31 -7.72 32.44
C ASN A 254 -7.03 -9.23 32.51
N LEU A 255 -7.57 -10.00 31.58
CA LEU A 255 -7.33 -11.44 31.43
C LEU A 255 -6.61 -11.70 30.11
N VAL A 256 -5.82 -12.76 30.07
CA VAL A 256 -5.25 -13.31 28.83
C VAL A 256 -5.82 -14.71 28.66
N LEU A 257 -6.55 -14.93 27.57
CA LEU A 257 -7.22 -16.20 27.29
C LEU A 257 -6.64 -16.84 26.02
N PRO A 258 -6.19 -18.10 26.07
CA PRO A 258 -5.85 -18.85 24.87
C PRO A 258 -7.11 -19.18 24.07
N TYR A 259 -6.96 -19.31 22.76
CA TYR A 259 -8.03 -19.73 21.87
C TYR A 259 -7.49 -20.43 20.62
N THR A 260 -8.36 -21.17 19.94
CA THR A 260 -8.10 -21.68 18.58
C THR A 260 -8.82 -20.84 17.55
N LEU A 261 -8.14 -20.53 16.44
CA LEU A 261 -8.70 -19.77 15.31
C LEU A 261 -8.88 -20.69 14.11
N SER A 262 -10.09 -20.69 13.53
CA SER A 262 -10.35 -21.35 12.24
C SER A 262 -10.93 -20.32 11.28
N ALA A 263 -10.28 -20.12 10.14
CA ALA A 263 -10.78 -19.29 9.05
C ALA A 263 -11.57 -20.15 8.05
N ASP A 264 -12.71 -19.63 7.60
CA ASP A 264 -13.51 -20.24 6.53
C ASP A 264 -13.02 -19.71 5.17
N TRP A 265 -12.37 -20.60 4.42
CA TRP A 265 -11.83 -20.31 3.10
C TRP A 265 -12.80 -20.63 1.96
N ASP A 266 -13.89 -21.36 2.24
CA ASP A 266 -14.94 -21.62 1.25
C ASP A 266 -15.74 -20.35 0.97
N ASN A 267 -15.81 -19.44 1.95
CA ASN A 267 -16.37 -18.10 1.84
C ASN A 267 -15.29 -17.00 1.73
N ALA A 268 -14.21 -17.25 0.99
CA ALA A 268 -13.15 -16.26 0.80
C ALA A 268 -13.46 -15.25 -0.32
N TRP A 269 -13.14 -13.97 -0.07
CA TRP A 269 -13.08 -12.96 -1.11
C TRP A 269 -11.75 -13.01 -1.84
N VAL A 270 -11.77 -12.83 -3.16
CA VAL A 270 -10.56 -12.73 -3.99
C VAL A 270 -10.38 -11.27 -4.35
N SER A 271 -9.25 -10.68 -3.98
CA SER A 271 -8.95 -9.30 -4.35
C SER A 271 -8.89 -9.17 -5.87
N PRO A 272 -9.67 -8.24 -6.47
CA PRO A 272 -9.56 -7.95 -7.89
C PRO A 272 -8.26 -7.19 -8.23
N LEU A 273 -7.53 -6.66 -7.23
CA LEU A 273 -6.28 -5.93 -7.41
C LEU A 273 -5.07 -6.87 -7.41
N SER A 274 -5.00 -7.80 -6.44
CA SER A 274 -3.83 -8.67 -6.26
C SER A 274 -4.08 -10.14 -6.57
N GLY A 275 -5.34 -10.55 -6.75
CA GLY A 275 -5.73 -11.96 -6.84
C GLY A 275 -5.59 -12.73 -5.54
N ARG A 276 -5.18 -12.08 -4.43
CA ARG A 276 -5.03 -12.72 -3.12
C ARG A 276 -6.39 -13.09 -2.54
N LYS A 277 -6.45 -14.24 -1.87
CA LYS A 277 -7.65 -14.70 -1.16
C LYS A 277 -7.62 -14.22 0.29
N PHE A 278 -8.76 -13.74 0.78
CA PHE A 278 -8.97 -13.34 2.16
C PHE A 278 -10.23 -14.04 2.70
N PRO A 279 -10.15 -14.81 3.80
CA PRO A 279 -11.34 -15.40 4.40
C PRO A 279 -12.29 -14.29 4.85
N GLN A 280 -13.59 -14.54 4.80
CA GLN A 280 -14.60 -13.59 5.28
C GLN A 280 -15.23 -14.00 6.61
N SER A 281 -14.89 -15.17 7.13
CA SER A 281 -15.45 -15.69 8.37
C SER A 281 -14.41 -16.42 9.20
N TRP A 282 -14.49 -16.26 10.52
CA TRP A 282 -13.63 -16.93 11.50
C TRP A 282 -14.47 -17.51 12.63
N THR A 283 -14.03 -18.65 13.15
CA THR A 283 -14.49 -19.21 14.41
C THR A 283 -13.34 -19.21 15.41
N LEU A 284 -13.54 -18.54 16.54
CA LEU A 284 -12.64 -18.53 17.68
C LEU A 284 -13.25 -19.46 18.73
N LYS A 285 -12.51 -20.46 19.23
CA LYS A 285 -12.95 -21.32 20.34
C LYS A 285 -12.01 -21.19 21.52
N PHE A 286 -12.57 -20.86 22.68
CA PHE A 286 -11.86 -20.66 23.94
C PHE A 286 -11.87 -21.95 24.76
N GLU A 287 -10.89 -22.11 25.65
CA GLU A 287 -10.74 -23.34 26.47
C GLU A 287 -11.89 -23.56 27.45
N ASN A 288 -12.56 -22.49 27.87
CA ASN A 288 -13.75 -22.57 28.73
C ASN A 288 -15.01 -23.07 28.00
N GLY A 289 -14.90 -23.40 26.70
CA GLY A 289 -16.00 -23.88 25.87
C GLY A 289 -16.75 -22.77 25.13
N ASP A 290 -16.47 -21.50 25.41
CA ASP A 290 -17.05 -20.38 24.68
C ASP A 290 -16.51 -20.33 23.25
N TYR A 291 -17.29 -19.74 22.35
CA TYR A 291 -16.84 -19.50 20.98
C TYR A 291 -17.41 -18.20 20.43
N LEU A 292 -16.66 -17.57 19.53
CA LEU A 292 -17.09 -16.42 18.74
C LEU A 292 -17.08 -16.80 17.27
N ARG A 293 -18.17 -16.46 16.57
CA ARG A 293 -18.21 -16.48 15.10
C ARG A 293 -18.17 -15.05 14.60
N VAL A 294 -17.22 -14.80 13.74
CA VAL A 294 -16.80 -13.46 13.34
C VAL A 294 -16.95 -13.42 11.82
N ASN A 295 -17.77 -12.51 11.29
CA ASN A 295 -18.09 -12.46 9.86
C ASN A 295 -17.87 -11.08 9.28
N SER A 296 -17.33 -11.06 8.08
CA SER A 296 -17.12 -9.83 7.36
C SER A 296 -18.39 -9.18 6.86
N VAL A 297 -18.58 -7.90 7.19
CA VAL A 297 -19.67 -7.07 6.64
C VAL A 297 -19.33 -6.52 5.27
N LYS A 298 -18.05 -6.56 4.89
CA LYS A 298 -17.52 -6.13 3.59
C LYS A 298 -16.46 -7.08 3.10
N GLU A 299 -16.47 -7.36 1.80
CA GLU A 299 -15.50 -8.25 1.19
C GLU A 299 -14.11 -7.61 1.02
N ASP A 300 -14.04 -6.29 0.93
CA ASP A 300 -12.84 -5.53 0.60
C ASP A 300 -11.78 -5.50 1.72
N GLN A 301 -10.95 -6.54 1.78
CA GLN A 301 -9.95 -6.76 2.83
C GLN A 301 -8.56 -6.20 2.53
N GLU A 302 -8.27 -5.84 1.27
CA GLU A 302 -6.94 -5.38 0.89
C GLU A 302 -6.73 -3.88 1.18
N ALA A 303 -5.62 -3.56 1.83
CA ALA A 303 -5.19 -2.20 2.08
C ALA A 303 -4.22 -1.74 0.99
N ALA A 304 -4.71 -1.68 -0.25
CA ALA A 304 -4.00 -1.13 -1.40
C ALA A 304 -4.81 0.02 -2.03
N ALA A 305 -4.12 0.91 -2.74
CA ALA A 305 -4.76 1.90 -3.60
C ALA A 305 -5.60 1.20 -4.67
N ASP A 306 -6.73 1.80 -5.06
CA ASP A 306 -7.53 1.30 -6.18
C ASP A 306 -6.84 1.70 -7.49
N ILE A 307 -6.12 0.74 -8.09
CA ILE A 307 -5.35 0.96 -9.30
C ILE A 307 -5.95 0.14 -10.44
N THR A 308 -6.33 0.82 -11.52
CA THR A 308 -6.65 0.18 -12.80
C THR A 308 -5.69 0.67 -13.88
N LEU A 309 -5.01 -0.26 -14.56
CA LEU A 309 -4.18 0.04 -15.72
C LEU A 309 -4.88 -0.39 -17.01
N TYR A 310 -5.30 0.60 -17.81
CA TYR A 310 -5.76 0.38 -19.18
C TYR A 310 -4.55 0.28 -20.10
N THR A 311 -4.34 -0.88 -20.72
CA THR A 311 -3.07 -1.22 -21.36
C THR A 311 -3.25 -2.10 -22.60
N ASN A 312 -2.15 -2.36 -23.30
CA ASN A 312 -2.06 -3.40 -24.31
C ASN A 312 -0.63 -3.94 -24.32
N HIS A 313 -0.44 -5.24 -24.15
CA HIS A 313 0.90 -5.84 -24.04
C HIS A 313 1.78 -5.66 -25.28
N ARG A 314 1.18 -5.36 -26.45
CA ARG A 314 1.95 -5.05 -27.67
C ARG A 314 2.59 -3.66 -27.63
N CYS A 315 2.05 -2.73 -26.87
CA CYS A 315 2.49 -1.33 -26.85
C CYS A 315 3.76 -1.13 -25.99
N PRO A 316 4.89 -0.65 -26.55
CA PRO A 316 6.09 -0.37 -25.76
C PRO A 316 5.91 0.79 -24.77
N TRP A 317 5.03 1.74 -25.08
CA TRP A 317 4.72 2.85 -24.16
C TRP A 317 3.96 2.33 -22.94
N ALA A 318 2.97 1.45 -23.15
CA ALA A 318 2.20 0.87 -22.05
C ALA A 318 3.04 -0.08 -21.18
N HIS A 319 4.06 -0.71 -21.78
CA HIS A 319 5.01 -1.56 -21.08
C HIS A 319 5.78 -0.84 -19.95
N ARG A 320 6.01 0.47 -20.05
CA ARG A 320 6.69 1.24 -19.00
C ARG A 320 5.96 1.16 -17.65
N ALA A 321 4.64 1.31 -17.66
CA ALA A 321 3.82 1.23 -16.46
C ALA A 321 3.89 -0.19 -15.86
N HIS A 322 3.82 -1.21 -16.72
CA HIS A 322 3.99 -2.61 -16.33
C HIS A 322 5.32 -2.90 -15.64
N ILE A 323 6.42 -2.33 -16.13
CA ILE A 323 7.73 -2.50 -15.48
C ILE A 323 7.72 -1.93 -14.06
N VAL A 324 7.18 -0.72 -13.84
CA VAL A 324 7.11 -0.14 -12.49
C VAL A 324 6.23 -0.99 -11.57
N LEU A 325 5.06 -1.38 -12.04
CA LEU A 325 4.12 -2.20 -11.26
C LEU A 325 4.73 -3.56 -10.88
N ALA A 326 5.43 -4.20 -11.82
CA ALA A 326 6.11 -5.48 -11.59
C ALA A 326 7.32 -5.34 -10.66
N GLU A 327 8.17 -4.33 -10.88
CA GLU A 327 9.38 -4.10 -10.08
C GLU A 327 9.05 -3.78 -8.62
N LEU A 328 7.97 -3.04 -8.39
CA LEU A 328 7.54 -2.62 -7.05
C LEU A 328 6.50 -3.57 -6.42
N GLY A 329 6.06 -4.60 -7.14
CA GLY A 329 5.04 -5.53 -6.67
C GLY A 329 3.69 -4.86 -6.35
N ILE A 330 3.35 -3.78 -7.06
CA ILE A 330 2.13 -3.00 -6.82
C ILE A 330 0.95 -3.77 -7.42
N PRO A 331 -0.07 -4.14 -6.62
CA PRO A 331 -1.25 -4.80 -7.14
C PRO A 331 -2.12 -3.83 -7.94
N PHE A 332 -2.67 -4.29 -9.06
CA PHE A 332 -3.52 -3.48 -9.93
C PHE A 332 -4.49 -4.35 -10.73
N LYS A 333 -5.63 -3.78 -11.06
CA LYS A 333 -6.55 -4.34 -12.04
C LYS A 333 -6.06 -4.01 -13.46
N GLU A 334 -5.94 -5.02 -14.31
CA GLU A 334 -5.59 -4.84 -15.72
C GLU A 334 -6.85 -4.78 -16.61
N GLU A 335 -6.89 -3.81 -17.53
CA GLU A 335 -7.91 -3.72 -18.57
C GLU A 335 -7.23 -3.64 -19.95
N ILE A 336 -7.37 -4.69 -20.76
CA ILE A 336 -6.76 -4.75 -22.10
C ILE A 336 -7.61 -3.97 -23.11
N ILE A 337 -7.03 -2.93 -23.68
CA ILE A 337 -7.60 -2.17 -24.78
C ILE A 337 -7.09 -2.77 -26.10
N ASP A 338 -8.01 -3.30 -26.92
CA ASP A 338 -7.66 -3.74 -28.27
C ASP A 338 -7.23 -2.55 -29.11
N LEU A 339 -6.03 -2.64 -29.69
CA LEU A 339 -5.45 -1.58 -30.52
C LEU A 339 -5.86 -1.68 -31.99
N ASP A 340 -6.38 -2.82 -32.43
CA ASP A 340 -6.72 -3.11 -33.84
C ASP A 340 -8.16 -2.71 -34.20
N THR A 341 -9.01 -2.44 -33.21
CA THR A 341 -10.38 -1.94 -33.40
C THR A 341 -10.54 -0.49 -32.94
N PRO A 342 -11.55 0.26 -33.41
CA PRO A 342 -11.90 1.55 -32.82
C PRO A 342 -12.11 1.44 -31.30
N ARG A 343 -11.72 2.48 -30.56
CA ARG A 343 -11.87 2.51 -29.11
C ARG A 343 -13.34 2.58 -28.71
N THR A 344 -13.71 1.85 -27.66
CA THR A 344 -15.08 1.83 -27.17
C THR A 344 -15.47 3.19 -26.58
N PRO A 345 -16.75 3.60 -26.67
CA PRO A 345 -17.24 4.82 -26.02
C PRO A 345 -16.95 4.85 -24.51
N GLU A 346 -16.97 3.69 -23.86
CA GLU A 346 -16.66 3.53 -22.44
C GLU A 346 -15.21 3.91 -22.16
N TYR A 347 -14.25 3.42 -22.94
CA TYR A 347 -12.84 3.77 -22.76
C TYR A 347 -12.56 5.22 -23.14
N LEU A 348 -13.23 5.76 -24.16
CA LEU A 348 -13.08 7.17 -24.54
C LEU A 348 -13.59 8.15 -23.47
N LYS A 349 -14.52 7.73 -22.60
CA LYS A 349 -14.89 8.50 -21.40
C LYS A 349 -13.75 8.56 -20.37
N VAL A 350 -12.94 7.51 -20.29
CA VAL A 350 -11.78 7.44 -19.40
C VAL A 350 -10.62 8.25 -19.99
N ASN A 351 -10.27 8.00 -21.26
CA ASN A 351 -9.24 8.74 -21.96
C ASN A 351 -9.75 9.20 -23.34
N PRO A 352 -10.13 10.49 -23.49
CA PRO A 352 -10.61 11.03 -24.76
C PRO A 352 -9.62 10.92 -25.92
N ARG A 353 -8.31 10.75 -25.63
CA ARG A 353 -7.28 10.52 -26.66
C ARG A 353 -7.23 9.07 -27.14
N GLY A 354 -7.85 8.14 -26.42
CA GLY A 354 -7.91 6.71 -26.78
C GLY A 354 -6.55 6.00 -26.76
N GLN A 355 -5.57 6.52 -26.03
CA GLN A 355 -4.19 6.04 -26.00
C GLN A 355 -3.87 5.28 -24.71
N VAL A 356 -3.10 4.19 -24.84
CA VAL A 356 -2.56 3.43 -23.71
C VAL A 356 -1.07 3.74 -23.49
N PRO A 357 -0.57 3.73 -22.24
CA PRO A 357 -1.29 3.37 -21.02
C PRO A 357 -2.18 4.51 -20.51
N THR A 358 -3.22 4.16 -19.77
CA THR A 358 -3.98 5.07 -18.90
C THR A 358 -4.05 4.44 -17.52
N LEU A 359 -3.66 5.18 -16.49
CA LEU A 359 -3.74 4.74 -15.10
C LEU A 359 -4.95 5.42 -14.46
N SER A 360 -5.80 4.65 -13.78
CA SER A 360 -6.72 5.18 -12.77
C SER A 360 -6.13 4.87 -11.41
N TYR A 361 -5.87 5.90 -10.60
CA TYR A 361 -5.33 5.78 -9.25
C TYR A 361 -6.30 6.43 -8.27
N ASN A 362 -6.98 5.63 -7.45
CA ASN A 362 -8.06 6.08 -6.56
C ASN A 362 -9.12 6.94 -7.30
N GLY A 363 -9.43 6.57 -8.54
CA GLY A 363 -10.37 7.28 -9.42
C GLY A 363 -9.77 8.43 -10.25
N GLU A 364 -8.57 8.92 -9.91
CA GLU A 364 -7.89 9.97 -10.68
C GLU A 364 -7.26 9.39 -11.96
N ILE A 365 -7.45 10.04 -13.10
CA ILE A 365 -6.96 9.56 -14.39
C ILE A 365 -5.62 10.22 -14.74
N ILE A 366 -4.59 9.38 -14.92
CA ILE A 366 -3.25 9.78 -15.32
C ILE A 366 -2.94 9.17 -16.69
N THR A 367 -2.51 10.01 -17.62
CA THR A 367 -2.17 9.63 -19.00
C THR A 367 -0.71 9.97 -19.30
N GLU A 368 -0.23 9.53 -20.46
CA GLU A 368 1.18 9.57 -20.89
C GLU A 368 2.09 8.58 -20.16
N SER A 369 2.65 7.63 -20.89
CA SER A 369 3.41 6.52 -20.30
C SER A 369 4.58 6.93 -19.40
N ALA A 370 5.29 8.00 -19.75
CA ALA A 370 6.39 8.49 -18.92
C ALA A 370 5.88 9.13 -17.62
N ILE A 371 4.78 9.88 -17.70
CA ILE A 371 4.14 10.50 -16.53
C ILE A 371 3.55 9.42 -15.62
N VAL A 372 2.88 8.41 -16.19
CA VAL A 372 2.35 7.26 -15.43
C VAL A 372 3.47 6.53 -14.68
N ALA A 373 4.58 6.20 -15.35
CA ALA A 373 5.71 5.52 -14.72
C ALA A 373 6.38 6.38 -13.62
N GLN A 374 6.57 7.68 -13.89
CA GLN A 374 7.10 8.65 -12.94
C GLN A 374 6.18 8.80 -11.72
N PHE A 375 4.87 8.92 -11.94
CA PHE A 375 3.88 9.01 -10.87
C PHE A 375 3.92 7.76 -9.98
N LEU A 376 3.94 6.57 -10.56
CA LEU A 376 4.05 5.33 -9.77
C LEU A 376 5.35 5.27 -8.97
N ALA A 377 6.49 5.71 -9.53
CA ALA A 377 7.75 5.77 -8.80
C ALA A 377 7.74 6.81 -7.66
N ASP A 378 7.01 7.92 -7.81
CA ASP A 378 6.86 8.94 -6.76
C ASP A 378 5.84 8.55 -5.69
N ALA A 379 4.72 7.94 -6.09
CA ALA A 379 3.68 7.46 -5.18
C ALA A 379 4.15 6.25 -4.36
N TYR A 380 5.16 5.53 -4.86
CA TYR A 380 5.81 4.40 -4.19
C TYR A 380 7.33 4.61 -4.17
N PRO A 381 7.83 5.51 -3.28
CA PRO A 381 9.25 5.77 -3.08
C PRO A 381 10.08 4.48 -3.04
N SER A 382 11.08 4.39 -3.90
CA SER A 382 11.84 3.15 -4.14
C SER A 382 13.18 3.43 -4.84
N HIS A 383 13.93 2.38 -5.13
CA HIS A 383 15.20 2.47 -5.88
C HIS A 383 15.02 2.97 -7.32
N LEU A 384 13.79 3.01 -7.86
CA LEU A 384 13.55 3.50 -9.21
C LEU A 384 13.89 4.99 -9.35
N LEU A 385 13.68 5.77 -8.30
CA LEU A 385 13.91 7.20 -8.35
C LEU A 385 14.20 7.77 -6.95
N PRO A 386 15.30 8.52 -6.78
CA PRO A 386 15.60 9.11 -5.47
C PRO A 386 14.61 10.21 -5.09
N SER A 387 14.45 10.42 -3.78
CA SER A 387 13.55 11.45 -3.26
C SER A 387 14.04 12.84 -3.63
N THR A 388 13.13 13.77 -3.92
CA THR A 388 13.50 15.18 -4.13
C THR A 388 14.02 15.86 -2.86
N THR A 389 13.77 15.28 -1.68
CA THR A 389 14.28 15.78 -0.40
C THR A 389 15.71 15.33 -0.12
N ASP A 390 16.23 14.34 -0.86
CA ASP A 390 17.60 13.88 -0.70
C ASP A 390 18.59 14.91 -1.26
N LYS A 391 19.73 15.08 -0.59
CA LYS A 391 20.76 16.06 -0.97
C LYS A 391 21.15 16.03 -2.46
N ASN A 392 21.20 14.83 -3.05
CA ASN A 392 21.55 14.63 -4.46
C ASN A 392 20.35 14.19 -5.33
N GLY A 393 19.17 13.97 -4.73
CA GLY A 393 18.02 13.39 -5.41
C GLY A 393 17.56 14.20 -6.62
N PRO A 394 17.31 15.52 -6.49
CA PRO A 394 16.95 16.37 -7.64
C PRO A 394 17.96 16.30 -8.79
N LEU A 395 19.26 16.24 -8.48
CA LEU A 395 20.31 16.15 -9.50
C LEU A 395 20.31 14.80 -10.22
N VAL A 396 20.13 13.70 -9.50
CA VAL A 396 20.03 12.36 -10.10
C VAL A 396 18.78 12.24 -10.97
N ARG A 397 17.63 12.76 -10.51
CA ARG A 397 16.38 12.82 -11.30
C ARG A 397 16.59 13.59 -12.61
N ALA A 398 17.28 14.73 -12.56
CA ALA A 398 17.61 15.50 -13.76
C ALA A 398 18.53 14.74 -14.73
N ARG A 399 19.50 13.97 -14.23
CA ARG A 399 20.37 13.12 -15.06
C ARG A 399 19.60 11.98 -15.73
N ILE A 400 18.68 11.34 -15.02
CA ILE A 400 17.77 10.32 -15.58
C ILE A 400 16.92 10.95 -16.68
N ALA A 401 16.30 12.10 -16.41
CA ALA A 401 15.47 12.80 -17.38
C ALA A 401 16.26 13.17 -18.65
N PHE A 402 17.49 13.67 -18.49
CA PHE A 402 18.38 13.98 -19.61
C PHE A 402 18.76 12.73 -20.42
N PHE A 403 19.10 11.62 -19.75
CA PHE A 403 19.41 10.35 -20.42
C PHE A 403 18.22 9.82 -21.25
N VAL A 404 17.02 9.89 -20.68
CA VAL A 404 15.78 9.52 -21.35
C VAL A 404 15.49 10.44 -22.53
N ASP A 405 15.65 11.76 -22.37
CA ASP A 405 15.48 12.71 -23.46
C ASP A 405 16.48 12.48 -24.60
N ALA A 406 17.75 12.22 -24.29
CA ALA A 406 18.77 11.88 -25.28
C ALA A 406 18.36 10.65 -26.10
N TRP A 407 17.84 9.59 -25.46
CA TRP A 407 17.30 8.44 -26.18
C TRP A 407 16.14 8.82 -27.10
N PHE A 408 15.10 9.49 -26.59
CA PHE A 408 13.90 9.74 -27.39
C PHE A 408 14.09 10.76 -28.51
N SER A 409 14.86 11.81 -28.25
CA SER A 409 15.12 12.88 -29.23
C SER A 409 16.12 12.44 -30.31
N ARG A 410 17.16 11.66 -29.93
CA ARG A 410 18.27 11.33 -30.84
C ARG A 410 18.25 9.91 -31.41
N VAL A 411 17.72 8.93 -30.68
CA VAL A 411 17.74 7.52 -31.11
C VAL A 411 16.37 7.06 -31.58
N GLN A 412 15.35 7.17 -30.72
CA GLN A 412 14.00 6.67 -31.02
C GLN A 412 13.38 7.35 -32.24
N SER A 413 13.78 8.59 -32.54
CA SER A 413 13.33 9.35 -33.70
C SER A 413 13.70 8.70 -35.05
N HIS A 414 14.74 7.85 -35.09
CA HIS A 414 15.11 7.07 -36.28
C HIS A 414 14.36 5.75 -36.39
N TYR A 415 13.82 5.21 -35.29
CA TYR A 415 13.17 3.90 -35.27
C TYR A 415 11.97 3.81 -36.24
N GLY A 416 11.15 4.86 -36.32
CA GLY A 416 10.05 4.92 -37.27
C GLY A 416 10.52 4.85 -38.73
N LYS A 417 11.68 5.44 -39.05
CA LYS A 417 12.26 5.42 -40.39
C LYS A 417 12.74 4.02 -40.78
N VAL A 418 13.19 3.22 -39.82
CA VAL A 418 13.54 1.81 -40.04
C VAL A 418 12.29 0.98 -40.32
N VAL A 419 11.29 1.04 -39.44
CA VAL A 419 10.09 0.19 -39.54
C VAL A 419 9.21 0.55 -40.74
N PHE A 420 9.21 1.82 -41.14
CA PHE A 420 8.39 2.33 -42.25
C PHE A 420 9.21 2.62 -43.52
N ALA A 421 10.41 2.05 -43.62
CA ALA A 421 11.24 2.16 -44.81
C ALA A 421 10.58 1.50 -46.03
N LYS A 422 10.70 2.17 -47.19
CA LYS A 422 10.16 1.68 -48.47
C LYS A 422 11.00 0.56 -49.08
N SER A 423 12.27 0.47 -48.71
CA SER A 423 13.20 -0.56 -49.16
C SER A 423 14.11 -1.00 -48.01
N ASP A 424 14.73 -2.17 -48.15
CA ASP A 424 15.71 -2.65 -47.16
C ASP A 424 16.95 -1.75 -47.13
N SER A 425 17.33 -1.14 -48.26
CA SER A 425 18.42 -0.17 -48.31
C SER A 425 18.11 1.08 -47.47
N ASP A 426 16.88 1.60 -47.54
CA ASP A 426 16.48 2.77 -46.73
C ASP A 426 16.41 2.43 -45.23
N ALA A 427 15.97 1.21 -44.92
CA ALA A 427 15.98 0.69 -43.56
C ALA A 427 17.40 0.61 -43.01
N GLU A 428 18.36 0.12 -43.82
CA GLU A 428 19.77 -0.03 -43.47
C GLU A 428 20.44 1.32 -43.20
N VAL A 429 20.14 2.36 -44.00
CA VAL A 429 20.63 3.73 -43.73
C VAL A 429 20.12 4.22 -42.38
N SER A 430 18.84 4.03 -42.10
CA SER A 430 18.24 4.46 -40.82
C SER A 430 18.73 3.61 -39.63
N ALA A 431 19.09 2.35 -39.86
CA ALA A 431 19.71 1.48 -38.85
C ALA A 431 21.10 1.98 -38.45
N LYS A 432 21.91 2.39 -39.43
CA LYS A 432 23.22 3.02 -39.18
C LYS A 432 23.09 4.34 -38.43
N ASP A 433 22.06 5.13 -38.72
CA ASP A 433 21.76 6.33 -37.95
C ASP A 433 21.45 6.01 -36.48
N ILE A 434 20.71 4.93 -36.19
CA ILE A 434 20.44 4.47 -34.81
C ILE A 434 21.75 4.13 -34.09
N VAL A 435 22.61 3.31 -34.72
CA VAL A 435 23.90 2.91 -34.13
C VAL A 435 24.79 4.13 -33.88
N ALA A 436 24.90 5.03 -34.86
CA ALA A 436 25.68 6.26 -34.73
C ALA A 436 25.11 7.19 -33.65
N ALA A 437 23.79 7.34 -33.55
CA ALA A 437 23.15 8.14 -32.52
C ALA A 437 23.37 7.55 -31.12
N ILE A 438 23.30 6.23 -30.96
CA ILE A 438 23.60 5.57 -29.67
C ILE A 438 25.06 5.81 -29.28
N ALA A 439 26.00 5.55 -30.20
CA ALA A 439 27.44 5.72 -29.95
C ALA A 439 27.80 7.17 -29.60
N LYS A 440 27.12 8.15 -30.19
CA LYS A 440 27.40 9.57 -29.96
C LYS A 440 26.68 10.14 -28.74
N GLU A 441 25.41 9.82 -28.55
CA GLU A 441 24.53 10.58 -27.64
C GLU A 441 24.21 9.78 -26.36
N VAL A 442 24.26 8.45 -26.37
CA VAL A 442 23.86 7.59 -25.24
C VAL A 442 25.06 6.92 -24.57
N GLU A 443 25.97 6.35 -25.35
CA GLU A 443 27.19 5.68 -24.89
C GLU A 443 28.00 6.54 -23.89
N PRO A 444 28.25 7.85 -24.12
CA PRO A 444 28.98 8.68 -23.16
C PRO A 444 28.27 8.87 -21.81
N LEU A 445 26.93 8.81 -21.80
CA LEU A 445 26.11 9.02 -20.61
C LEU A 445 26.08 7.81 -19.69
N LEU A 446 26.53 6.65 -20.17
CA LEU A 446 26.66 5.41 -19.40
C LEU A 446 28.02 5.27 -18.71
N THR A 447 28.77 6.36 -18.56
CA THR A 447 29.98 6.39 -17.74
C THR A 447 29.63 6.09 -16.28
N GLY A 448 30.14 4.96 -15.76
CA GLY A 448 29.87 4.52 -14.39
C GLY A 448 28.62 3.66 -14.21
N ALA A 449 27.96 3.22 -15.28
CA ALA A 449 26.89 2.22 -15.16
C ALA A 449 27.44 0.87 -14.66
N ALA A 450 26.79 0.26 -13.67
CA ALA A 450 27.25 -0.98 -13.03
C ALA A 450 26.13 -1.71 -12.23
N PRO A 451 25.30 -2.56 -12.87
CA PRO A 451 25.10 -2.63 -14.32
C PRO A 451 24.14 -1.55 -14.83
N PHE A 452 23.36 -0.88 -13.96
CA PHE A 452 22.34 0.09 -14.37
C PHE A 452 22.81 1.54 -14.26
N PHE A 453 21.97 2.45 -14.75
CA PHE A 453 22.24 3.88 -14.85
C PHE A 453 22.78 4.44 -13.53
N GLY A 454 23.88 5.20 -13.61
CA GLY A 454 24.51 5.82 -12.44
C GLY A 454 25.20 4.85 -11.47
N GLY A 455 25.39 3.58 -11.83
CA GLY A 455 26.08 2.59 -11.00
C GLY A 455 25.16 1.86 -10.02
N ASN A 456 23.85 1.86 -10.29
CA ASN A 456 22.87 1.18 -9.45
C ASN A 456 22.88 -0.35 -9.68
N GLU A 457 22.71 -1.10 -8.59
CA GLU A 457 22.57 -2.56 -8.62
C GLU A 457 21.20 -3.02 -9.12
N LYS A 458 20.19 -2.16 -9.00
CA LYS A 458 18.82 -2.38 -9.50
C LYS A 458 18.47 -1.36 -10.59
N ILE A 459 17.46 -1.68 -11.39
CA ILE A 459 16.98 -0.77 -12.43
C ILE A 459 16.50 0.56 -11.83
N THR A 460 16.67 1.64 -12.58
CA THR A 460 16.13 2.96 -12.26
C THR A 460 15.00 3.30 -13.23
N LEU A 461 14.38 4.46 -13.05
CA LEU A 461 13.39 4.98 -14.00
C LEU A 461 13.97 5.16 -15.42
N ALA A 462 15.30 5.29 -15.59
CA ALA A 462 15.92 5.31 -16.92
C ALA A 462 15.66 4.01 -17.68
N GLU A 463 15.96 2.87 -17.06
CA GLU A 463 15.73 1.53 -17.63
C GLU A 463 14.24 1.26 -17.83
N VAL A 464 13.37 1.68 -16.90
CA VAL A 464 11.91 1.57 -17.04
C VAL A 464 11.43 2.27 -18.32
N LEU A 465 11.90 3.49 -18.58
CA LEU A 465 11.40 4.32 -19.67
C LEU A 465 11.96 3.92 -21.04
N ILE A 466 13.14 3.31 -21.09
CA ILE A 466 13.85 2.98 -22.33
C ILE A 466 13.81 1.48 -22.64
N GLY A 467 13.86 0.62 -21.62
CA GLY A 467 13.93 -0.84 -21.72
C GLY A 467 12.92 -1.48 -22.69
N PRO A 468 11.62 -1.10 -22.68
CA PRO A 468 10.63 -1.62 -23.62
C PRO A 468 10.98 -1.46 -25.11
N PHE A 469 11.72 -0.39 -25.44
CA PHE A 469 12.10 -0.06 -26.81
C PHE A 469 13.34 -0.82 -27.22
N ILE A 470 14.34 -0.87 -26.33
CA ILE A 470 15.56 -1.66 -26.52
C ILE A 470 15.22 -3.13 -26.71
N LEU A 471 14.37 -3.69 -25.85
CA LEU A 471 13.91 -5.08 -25.95
C LEU A 471 13.33 -5.38 -27.34
N ARG A 472 12.52 -4.48 -27.89
CA ARG A 472 11.94 -4.61 -29.23
C ARG A 472 12.98 -4.43 -30.34
N ILE A 473 13.89 -3.46 -30.23
CA ILE A 473 14.96 -3.27 -31.21
C ILE A 473 15.81 -4.55 -31.31
N PHE A 474 16.26 -5.09 -30.19
CA PHE A 474 17.10 -6.31 -30.19
C PHE A 474 16.36 -7.54 -30.71
N SER A 475 15.13 -7.79 -30.23
CA SER A 475 14.36 -8.97 -30.68
C SER A 475 13.93 -8.87 -32.15
N LEU A 476 13.49 -7.71 -32.63
CA LEU A 476 13.11 -7.52 -34.04
C LEU A 476 14.32 -7.57 -34.97
N SER A 477 15.46 -7.05 -34.53
CA SER A 477 16.72 -7.13 -35.29
C SER A 477 17.18 -8.59 -35.38
N LYS A 478 17.18 -9.31 -34.25
CA LYS A 478 17.48 -10.75 -34.19
C LYS A 478 16.55 -11.60 -35.07
N ALA A 479 15.27 -11.23 -35.16
CA ALA A 479 14.27 -11.93 -35.96
C ALA A 479 14.25 -11.52 -37.45
N GLY A 480 15.17 -10.64 -37.88
CA GLY A 480 15.26 -10.14 -39.26
C GLY A 480 14.09 -9.27 -39.70
N VAL A 481 13.32 -8.70 -38.76
CA VAL A 481 12.19 -7.81 -39.05
C VAL A 481 12.66 -6.39 -39.33
N ILE A 482 13.69 -5.97 -38.62
CA ILE A 482 14.46 -4.76 -38.87
C ILE A 482 15.92 -5.16 -39.13
N PRO A 483 16.77 -4.28 -39.69
CA PRO A 483 18.15 -4.62 -40.01
C PRO A 483 18.92 -5.28 -38.86
N GLU A 484 19.57 -6.40 -39.17
CA GLU A 484 20.44 -7.14 -38.23
C GLU A 484 21.70 -6.36 -37.85
N SER A 485 22.10 -5.39 -38.67
CA SER A 485 23.26 -4.52 -38.43
C SER A 485 23.17 -3.77 -37.11
N ILE A 486 21.96 -3.37 -36.68
CA ILE A 486 21.76 -2.70 -35.38
C ILE A 486 22.33 -3.56 -34.25
N ALA A 487 21.89 -4.82 -34.14
CA ALA A 487 22.36 -5.70 -33.07
C ALA A 487 23.83 -6.13 -33.24
N LYS A 488 24.32 -6.24 -34.48
CA LYS A 488 25.69 -6.70 -34.79
C LYS A 488 26.76 -5.63 -34.57
N GLU A 489 26.46 -4.36 -34.85
CA GLU A 489 27.44 -3.27 -34.78
C GLU A 489 27.54 -2.63 -33.39
N LEU A 490 26.49 -2.70 -32.57
CA LEU A 490 26.46 -2.10 -31.23
C LEU A 490 27.56 -2.57 -30.26
N PRO A 491 27.97 -3.86 -30.22
CA PRO A 491 29.08 -4.30 -29.36
C PRO A 491 30.39 -3.54 -29.59
N ASP A 492 30.68 -3.17 -30.85
CA ASP A 492 31.90 -2.46 -31.22
C ASP A 492 31.71 -0.94 -31.17
N ALA A 493 30.57 -0.44 -31.66
CA ALA A 493 30.30 1.00 -31.77
C ALA A 493 29.95 1.66 -30.42
N ALA A 494 29.29 0.91 -29.52
CA ALA A 494 28.77 1.43 -28.25
C ALA A 494 28.81 0.32 -27.16
N PRO A 495 30.01 -0.11 -26.73
CA PRO A 495 30.19 -1.28 -25.88
C PRO A 495 29.51 -1.14 -24.50
N ARG A 496 29.52 0.05 -23.88
CA ARG A 496 28.85 0.24 -22.57
C ARG A 496 27.34 0.20 -22.72
N PHE A 497 26.81 0.84 -23.76
CA PHE A 497 25.40 0.74 -24.09
C PHE A 497 25.01 -0.71 -24.34
N TYR A 498 25.80 -1.46 -25.11
CA TYR A 498 25.50 -2.85 -25.38
C TYR A 498 25.44 -3.67 -24.08
N GLN A 499 26.43 -3.56 -23.19
CA GLN A 499 26.43 -4.26 -21.90
C GLN A 499 25.24 -3.87 -21.03
N TRP A 500 24.97 -2.56 -20.91
CA TRP A 500 23.82 -2.03 -20.17
C TRP A 500 22.50 -2.55 -20.75
N ALA A 501 22.33 -2.48 -22.08
CA ALA A 501 21.14 -2.96 -22.78
C ALA A 501 20.91 -4.45 -22.56
N GLN A 502 21.96 -5.28 -22.62
CA GLN A 502 21.87 -6.72 -22.34
C GLN A 502 21.40 -6.98 -20.89
N ALA A 503 21.90 -6.22 -19.92
CA ALA A 503 21.46 -6.33 -18.53
C ALA A 503 19.98 -5.93 -18.36
N VAL A 504 19.54 -4.86 -19.04
CA VAL A 504 18.16 -4.34 -19.00
C VAL A 504 17.16 -5.33 -19.61
N ILE A 505 17.44 -5.88 -20.80
CA ILE A 505 16.50 -6.78 -21.49
C ILE A 505 16.40 -8.17 -20.85
N GLN A 506 17.21 -8.46 -19.84
CA GLN A 506 17.13 -9.68 -19.03
C GLN A 506 16.38 -9.47 -17.72
N GLN A 507 15.97 -8.24 -17.40
CA GLN A 507 15.29 -7.97 -16.14
C GLN A 507 13.89 -8.60 -16.10
N PRO A 508 13.53 -9.31 -15.01
CA PRO A 508 12.22 -9.92 -14.87
C PRO A 508 11.06 -8.93 -15.09
N ALA A 509 11.17 -7.72 -14.53
CA ALA A 509 10.16 -6.68 -14.71
C ALA A 509 10.03 -6.23 -16.19
N VAL A 510 11.13 -6.17 -16.93
CA VAL A 510 11.19 -5.82 -18.37
C VAL A 510 10.65 -6.95 -19.26
N LEU A 511 10.72 -8.20 -18.81
CA LEU A 511 10.19 -9.36 -19.53
C LEU A 511 8.75 -9.71 -19.15
N SER A 512 8.23 -9.12 -18.07
CA SER A 512 6.98 -9.50 -17.39
C SER A 512 5.76 -9.71 -18.32
N ILE A 513 5.58 -8.83 -19.30
CA ILE A 513 4.45 -8.89 -20.25
C ILE A 513 4.91 -9.10 -21.71
N TYR A 514 6.21 -9.36 -21.93
CA TYR A 514 6.76 -9.40 -23.28
C TYR A 514 6.62 -10.78 -23.92
N ASN A 515 5.75 -10.89 -24.93
CA ASN A 515 5.65 -12.08 -25.77
C ASN A 515 6.39 -11.83 -27.10
N GLU A 516 7.64 -12.29 -27.19
CA GLU A 516 8.50 -12.05 -28.35
C GLU A 516 7.86 -12.53 -29.67
N GLU A 517 7.31 -13.74 -29.69
CA GLU A 517 6.70 -14.34 -30.89
C GLU A 517 5.55 -13.47 -31.43
N LYS A 518 4.61 -13.08 -30.56
CA LYS A 518 3.47 -12.23 -30.95
C LYS A 518 3.91 -10.85 -31.43
N ILE A 519 4.95 -10.27 -30.83
CA ILE A 519 5.48 -8.96 -31.22
C ILE A 519 6.17 -9.04 -32.59
N VAL A 520 7.00 -10.06 -32.80
CA VAL A 520 7.69 -10.31 -34.06
C VAL A 520 6.66 -10.52 -35.17
N GLU A 521 5.67 -11.40 -34.96
CA GLU A 521 4.63 -11.69 -35.95
C GLU A 521 3.79 -10.46 -36.29
N SER A 522 3.27 -9.76 -35.26
CA SER A 522 2.46 -8.56 -35.49
C SER A 522 3.24 -7.43 -36.19
N THR A 523 4.52 -7.28 -35.88
CA THR A 523 5.37 -6.29 -36.53
C THR A 523 5.67 -6.67 -37.98
N LYS A 524 5.98 -7.95 -38.26
CA LYS A 524 6.15 -8.46 -39.63
C LYS A 524 4.91 -8.18 -40.48
N ASN A 525 3.72 -8.50 -39.97
CA ASN A 525 2.46 -8.25 -40.66
C ASN A 525 2.23 -6.76 -40.94
N ARG A 526 2.57 -5.90 -39.97
CA ARG A 526 2.46 -4.44 -40.14
C ARG A 526 3.43 -3.89 -41.18
N VAL A 527 4.68 -4.33 -41.17
CA VAL A 527 5.69 -3.94 -42.16
C VAL A 527 5.27 -4.40 -43.56
N ALA A 528 4.81 -5.65 -43.71
CA ALA A 528 4.32 -6.17 -44.98
C ALA A 528 3.16 -5.33 -45.53
N LYS A 529 2.17 -4.98 -44.68
CA LYS A 529 1.04 -4.13 -45.06
C LYS A 529 1.42 -2.71 -45.50
N LEU A 530 2.52 -2.17 -44.99
CA LEU A 530 2.99 -0.83 -45.35
C LEU A 530 3.85 -0.81 -46.62
N ARG A 531 4.43 -1.96 -46.99
CA ARG A 531 5.20 -2.15 -48.22
C ARG A 531 4.34 -2.57 -49.42
N ALA A 532 3.19 -3.21 -49.16
CA ALA A 532 2.14 -3.46 -50.13
C ALA A 532 1.40 -2.16 -50.46
#